data_AF-A0A7I8CT68-F1
#
_entry.id   AF-A0A7I8CT68-F1
#
_cell.length_a   1.000
_cell.length_b   1.000
_cell.length_c   1.000
_cell.angle_alpha   90.00
_cell.angle_beta   90.00
_cell.angle_gamma   90.00
#
_symmetry.space_group_name_H-M   'P 1'
#
loop_
_entity.id
_entity.type
_entity.pdbx_description
1 polymer ?
#
loop_
_entity_poly.entity_id
_entity_poly.type
_entity_poly.pdbx_seq_one_letter_code
_entity_poly.pdbx_strand_id
1 'polypeptide(L)'
;MNLDPESDEPLTDEEFDVLERFLSSNAVCDDAMDAIMLHGFLTAIISGPNMVMPSAILPWVWDARHATRQPRFLSAGRARKMTGLIIQYWNDINNTLNHCPDLFEPPLHTTEWKGEEVLILDEWCEGYCEGIDIDREAWEPLLERHPEWFNVILLFGTASGYRELAQRDYTVAQRRSFANLLTAGALNIHQYWREERRKSMEQGERPNMIAAVSRPKDRTGNHTGRSELDAQDGNGSEDLFLVDSLGRTTEDAFHPLALSPLSTRITREGTSVEVHIYRAENDSRDGWVLEIIDSLGTSTVWDDLFPTDGAALDEALNTISSHGIASVTGGVPEHMTKH
;
A
#
# COMPACT_ATOMS: atom_id res chain seq x y z
N MET A 1 -26.01 18.70 6.14
CA MET A 1 -25.42 18.33 4.84
C MET A 1 -25.20 16.84 4.96
N ASN A 2 -25.79 16.05 4.06
CA ASN A 2 -25.48 14.63 4.01
C ASN A 2 -24.10 14.52 3.36
N LEU A 3 -23.11 14.18 4.19
CA LEU A 3 -21.76 13.85 3.76
C LEU A 3 -21.77 12.33 3.72
N ASP A 4 -21.92 11.75 2.52
CA ASP A 4 -21.77 10.32 2.36
C ASP A 4 -20.28 9.99 2.56
N PRO A 5 -19.92 9.08 3.47
CA PRO A 5 -18.58 8.50 3.49
C PRO A 5 -18.30 7.89 2.10
N GLU A 6 -17.04 7.91 1.65
CA GLU A 6 -16.65 7.36 0.35
C GLU A 6 -17.40 6.04 0.08
N SER A 7 -18.08 6.00 -1.07
CA SER A 7 -18.88 4.87 -1.53
C SER A 7 -18.07 3.59 -1.40
N ASP A 8 -18.63 2.56 -0.79
CA ASP A 8 -18.07 1.19 -0.68
C ASP A 8 -18.03 0.48 -2.05
N GLU A 9 -18.08 1.25 -3.15
CA GLU A 9 -18.11 0.80 -4.53
C GLU A 9 -16.68 0.56 -5.05
N PRO A 10 -16.47 -0.51 -5.81
CA PRO A 10 -15.17 -0.77 -6.41
C PRO A 10 -14.70 0.33 -7.35
N LEU A 11 -13.38 0.49 -7.44
CA LEU A 11 -12.73 1.40 -8.37
C LEU A 11 -13.16 1.06 -9.80
N THR A 12 -13.67 2.05 -10.53
CA THR A 12 -14.05 1.86 -11.93
C THR A 12 -12.83 1.86 -12.86
N ASP A 13 -12.94 1.27 -14.05
CA ASP A 13 -11.88 1.29 -15.07
C ASP A 13 -11.42 2.74 -15.39
N GLU A 14 -12.37 3.70 -15.48
CA GLU A 14 -12.05 5.11 -15.73
C GLU A 14 -11.28 5.76 -14.57
N GLU A 15 -11.59 5.37 -13.34
CA GLU A 15 -10.90 5.85 -12.14
C GLU A 15 -9.50 5.24 -12.00
N PHE A 16 -9.36 3.97 -12.34
CA PHE A 16 -8.08 3.29 -12.42
C PHE A 16 -7.17 3.93 -13.48
N ASP A 17 -7.68 4.19 -14.69
CA ASP A 17 -6.95 4.89 -15.76
C ASP A 17 -6.48 6.28 -15.31
N VAL A 18 -7.29 6.99 -14.52
CA VAL A 18 -6.93 8.30 -13.96
C VAL A 18 -5.77 8.16 -12.97
N LEU A 19 -5.81 7.15 -12.09
CA LEU A 19 -4.75 6.87 -11.12
C LEU A 19 -3.45 6.48 -11.83
N GLU A 20 -3.50 5.51 -12.74
CA GLU A 20 -2.34 5.03 -13.51
C GLU A 20 -1.65 6.17 -14.27
N ARG A 21 -2.44 7.00 -14.95
CA ARG A 21 -1.92 8.18 -15.66
C ARG A 21 -1.27 9.19 -14.73
N PHE A 22 -1.78 9.36 -13.51
CA PHE A 22 -1.18 10.26 -12.53
C PHE A 22 0.17 9.71 -12.02
N LEU A 23 0.21 8.43 -11.66
CA LEU A 23 1.42 7.75 -11.20
C LEU A 23 2.52 7.71 -12.27
N SER A 24 2.13 7.72 -13.56
CA SER A 24 3.07 7.76 -14.68
C SER A 24 3.43 9.19 -15.14
N SER A 25 3.01 10.22 -14.42
CA SER A 25 3.20 11.62 -14.83
C SER A 25 4.40 12.28 -14.17
N ASN A 26 4.84 13.42 -14.71
CA ASN A 26 5.88 14.25 -14.11
C ASN A 26 5.46 14.97 -12.80
N ALA A 27 4.26 14.68 -12.27
CA ALA A 27 3.81 15.17 -10.98
C ALA A 27 4.45 14.38 -9.83
N VAL A 28 4.82 13.11 -10.05
CA VAL A 28 5.52 12.27 -9.08
C VAL A 28 7.01 12.19 -9.41
N CYS A 29 7.81 11.58 -8.54
CA CYS A 29 9.24 11.38 -8.79
C CYS A 29 9.52 10.06 -9.52
N ASP A 30 10.74 9.88 -10.03
CA ASP A 30 11.12 8.66 -10.78
C ASP A 30 11.10 7.37 -9.95
N ASP A 31 11.19 7.46 -8.62
CA ASP A 31 11.05 6.30 -7.72
C ASP A 31 9.62 6.18 -7.17
N ALA A 32 8.62 6.91 -7.70
CA ALA A 32 7.23 6.68 -7.34
C ALA A 32 6.75 5.33 -7.85
N MET A 33 5.83 4.70 -7.12
CA MET A 33 5.23 3.43 -7.56
C MET A 33 4.35 3.68 -8.79
N ASP A 34 4.50 2.83 -9.80
CA ASP A 34 3.46 2.68 -10.84
C ASP A 34 2.27 1.88 -10.30
N ALA A 35 1.22 1.72 -11.11
CA ALA A 35 0.00 1.04 -10.69
C ALA A 35 0.24 -0.45 -10.35
N ILE A 36 1.19 -1.11 -11.03
CA ILE A 36 1.48 -2.54 -10.86
C ILE A 36 2.27 -2.77 -9.56
N MET A 37 3.29 -1.94 -9.34
CA MET A 37 4.06 -1.89 -8.11
C MET A 37 3.18 -1.52 -6.92
N LEU A 38 2.29 -0.53 -7.07
CA LEU A 38 1.32 -0.17 -6.05
C LEU A 38 0.42 -1.36 -5.67
N HIS A 39 -0.11 -2.12 -6.65
CA HIS A 39 -0.91 -3.30 -6.32
C HIS A 39 -0.12 -4.32 -5.51
N GLY A 40 1.13 -4.62 -5.89
CA GLY A 40 1.99 -5.55 -5.15
C GLY A 40 2.27 -5.08 -3.73
N PHE A 41 2.56 -3.79 -3.57
CA PHE A 41 2.77 -3.14 -2.29
C PHE A 41 1.53 -3.20 -1.40
N LEU A 42 0.37 -2.77 -1.91
CA LEU A 42 -0.90 -2.85 -1.18
C LEU A 42 -1.23 -4.28 -0.77
N THR A 43 -1.02 -5.26 -1.67
CA THR A 43 -1.22 -6.68 -1.36
C THR A 43 -0.37 -7.11 -0.16
N ALA A 44 0.92 -6.75 -0.13
CA ALA A 44 1.80 -7.07 1.00
C ALA A 44 1.34 -6.42 2.28
N ILE A 45 0.97 -5.13 2.23
CA ILE A 45 0.52 -4.37 3.40
C ILE A 45 -0.74 -4.99 4.01
N ILE A 46 -1.74 -5.29 3.18
CA ILE A 46 -3.01 -5.91 3.59
C ILE A 46 -2.80 -7.32 4.14
N SER A 47 -1.89 -8.07 3.50
CA SER A 47 -1.59 -9.46 3.84
C SER A 47 -0.63 -9.60 5.01
N GLY A 48 -0.05 -8.51 5.50
CA GLY A 48 1.06 -8.53 6.44
C GLY A 48 0.68 -8.85 7.90
N PRO A 49 1.68 -8.99 8.78
CA PRO A 49 1.48 -9.32 10.20
C PRO A 49 0.82 -8.20 11.00
N ASN A 50 1.10 -6.94 10.65
CA ASN A 50 0.64 -5.75 11.35
C ASN A 50 -0.49 -5.05 10.58
N MET A 51 -1.32 -4.31 11.30
CA MET A 51 -2.26 -3.36 10.68
C MET A 51 -1.51 -2.08 10.35
N VAL A 52 -1.34 -1.78 9.06
CA VAL A 52 -0.75 -0.53 8.61
C VAL A 52 -1.86 0.43 8.26
N MET A 53 -1.76 1.68 8.73
CA MET A 53 -2.73 2.70 8.33
C MET A 53 -2.52 3.09 6.85
N PRO A 54 -3.59 3.24 6.06
CA PRO A 54 -3.50 3.74 4.69
C PRO A 54 -2.73 5.07 4.58
N SER A 55 -2.94 5.97 5.53
CA SER A 55 -2.21 7.23 5.58
C SER A 55 -0.69 7.07 5.81
N ALA A 56 -0.26 5.98 6.45
CA ALA A 56 1.17 5.68 6.68
C ALA A 56 1.88 5.18 5.41
N ILE A 57 1.14 4.69 4.41
CA ILE A 57 1.72 4.15 3.18
C ILE A 57 1.89 5.19 2.06
N LEU A 58 1.14 6.29 2.08
CA LEU A 58 1.14 7.29 1.01
C LEU A 58 2.55 7.78 0.63
N PRO A 59 3.45 8.08 1.59
CA PRO A 59 4.80 8.49 1.24
C PRO A 59 5.60 7.47 0.42
N TRP A 60 5.38 6.18 0.66
CA TRP A 60 6.01 5.10 -0.09
C TRP A 60 5.45 4.99 -1.50
N VAL A 61 4.18 5.34 -1.71
CA VAL A 61 3.60 5.41 -3.06
C VAL A 61 4.29 6.51 -3.89
N TRP A 62 4.64 7.62 -3.26
CA TRP A 62 5.24 8.78 -3.93
C TRP A 62 6.75 8.70 -4.14
N ASP A 63 7.42 7.93 -3.29
CA ASP A 63 8.87 7.75 -3.25
C ASP A 63 9.16 6.39 -2.61
N ALA A 64 9.06 5.31 -3.41
CA ALA A 64 9.19 3.94 -2.93
C ALA A 64 10.54 3.67 -2.24
N ARG A 65 11.57 4.42 -2.63
CA ARG A 65 12.93 4.22 -2.10
C ARG A 65 13.15 4.85 -0.73
N HIS A 66 12.63 6.06 -0.52
CA HIS A 66 12.98 6.85 0.67
C HIS A 66 11.78 7.39 1.44
N ALA A 67 10.58 7.36 0.86
CA ALA A 67 9.37 7.93 1.44
C ALA A 67 9.53 9.41 1.84
N THR A 68 10.35 10.19 1.09
CA THR A 68 10.66 11.59 1.45
C THR A 68 10.09 12.62 0.50
N ARG A 69 9.86 12.24 -0.77
CA ARG A 69 9.35 13.17 -1.79
C ARG A 69 7.83 13.12 -1.84
N GLN A 70 7.24 14.30 -2.02
CA GLN A 70 5.80 14.47 -2.19
C GLN A 70 5.49 14.79 -3.66
N PRO A 71 4.33 14.37 -4.17
CA PRO A 71 3.90 14.67 -5.51
C PRO A 71 3.47 16.14 -5.63
N ARG A 72 3.59 16.68 -6.84
CA ARG A 72 3.16 18.05 -7.18
C ARG A 72 1.70 18.06 -7.58
N PHE A 73 0.82 18.34 -6.61
CA PHE A 73 -0.59 18.56 -6.91
C PHE A 73 -0.87 19.98 -7.39
N LEU A 74 -1.61 20.12 -8.49
CA LEU A 74 -2.08 21.43 -8.99
C LEU A 74 -3.12 22.08 -8.07
N SER A 75 -3.77 21.29 -7.21
CA SER A 75 -4.70 21.77 -6.20
C SER A 75 -4.90 20.73 -5.09
N ALA A 76 -5.32 21.20 -3.91
CA ALA A 76 -5.72 20.31 -2.81
C ALA A 76 -6.87 19.37 -3.20
N GLY A 77 -7.72 19.75 -4.16
CA GLY A 77 -8.78 18.87 -4.68
C GLY A 77 -8.24 17.70 -5.48
N ARG A 78 -7.16 17.89 -6.25
CA ARG A 78 -6.48 16.77 -6.94
C ARG A 78 -5.75 15.87 -5.97
N ALA A 79 -5.14 16.43 -4.94
CA ALA A 79 -4.51 15.66 -3.86
C ALA A 79 -5.52 14.70 -3.23
N ARG A 80 -6.66 15.24 -2.76
CA ARG A 80 -7.73 14.42 -2.19
C ARG A 80 -8.23 13.35 -3.16
N LYS A 81 -8.48 13.72 -4.41
CA LYS A 81 -8.92 12.74 -5.42
C LYS A 81 -7.93 11.58 -5.59
N MET A 82 -6.62 11.86 -5.72
CA MET A 82 -5.65 10.78 -5.91
C MET A 82 -5.48 9.92 -4.65
N THR A 83 -5.54 10.52 -3.46
CA THR A 83 -5.53 9.78 -2.20
C THR A 83 -6.75 8.88 -2.06
N GLY A 84 -7.96 9.39 -2.35
CA GLY A 84 -9.19 8.60 -2.34
C GLY A 84 -9.13 7.41 -3.30
N LEU A 85 -8.63 7.61 -4.52
CA LEU A 85 -8.44 6.51 -5.49
C LEU A 85 -7.48 5.43 -4.98
N ILE A 86 -6.42 5.79 -4.26
CA ILE A 86 -5.49 4.80 -3.66
C ILE A 86 -6.16 4.03 -2.53
N ILE A 87 -6.96 4.69 -1.70
CA ILE A 87 -7.70 4.05 -0.60
C ILE A 87 -8.79 3.13 -1.16
N GLN A 88 -9.50 3.56 -2.20
CA GLN A 88 -10.48 2.73 -2.90
C GLN A 88 -9.79 1.50 -3.51
N TYR A 89 -8.62 1.67 -4.14
CA TYR A 89 -7.85 0.55 -4.67
C TYR A 89 -7.35 -0.42 -3.57
N TRP A 90 -6.93 0.12 -2.43
CA TRP A 90 -6.64 -0.68 -1.24
C TRP A 90 -7.86 -1.51 -0.82
N ASN A 91 -9.03 -0.88 -0.72
CA ASN A 91 -10.25 -1.54 -0.29
C ASN A 91 -10.69 -2.63 -1.28
N ASP A 92 -10.50 -2.44 -2.58
CA ASP A 92 -10.77 -3.45 -3.60
C ASP A 92 -9.88 -4.69 -3.46
N ILE A 93 -8.58 -4.48 -3.28
CA ILE A 93 -7.63 -5.57 -3.04
C ILE A 93 -8.00 -6.28 -1.72
N ASN A 94 -8.28 -5.51 -0.66
CA ASN A 94 -8.63 -6.05 0.65
C ASN A 94 -9.92 -6.88 0.60
N ASN A 95 -10.94 -6.38 -0.07
CA ASN A 95 -12.22 -7.06 -0.25
C ASN A 95 -12.04 -8.33 -1.07
N THR A 96 -11.25 -8.27 -2.15
CA THR A 96 -10.95 -9.46 -2.96
C THR A 96 -10.23 -10.53 -2.15
N LEU A 97 -9.17 -10.17 -1.42
CA LEU A 97 -8.41 -11.11 -0.59
C LEU A 97 -9.25 -11.74 0.53
N ASN A 98 -10.16 -10.97 1.16
CA ASN A 98 -10.98 -11.45 2.28
C ASN A 98 -12.21 -12.25 1.84
N HIS A 99 -12.89 -11.82 0.78
CA HIS A 99 -14.23 -12.29 0.42
C HIS A 99 -14.27 -13.08 -0.89
N CYS A 100 -13.37 -12.80 -1.82
CA CYS A 100 -13.34 -13.41 -3.16
C CYS A 100 -11.92 -13.83 -3.58
N PRO A 101 -11.18 -14.62 -2.76
CA PRO A 101 -9.78 -14.94 -3.04
C PRO A 101 -9.58 -15.70 -4.36
N ASP A 102 -10.60 -16.43 -4.83
CA ASP A 102 -10.57 -17.13 -6.13
C ASP A 102 -10.56 -16.16 -7.33
N LEU A 103 -10.91 -14.88 -7.13
CA LEU A 103 -10.88 -13.83 -8.14
C LEU A 103 -9.63 -12.94 -8.04
N PHE A 104 -8.74 -13.20 -7.08
CA PHE A 104 -7.53 -12.42 -6.92
C PHE A 104 -6.56 -12.67 -8.08
N GLU A 105 -6.30 -11.63 -8.87
CA GLU A 105 -5.37 -11.67 -10.00
C GLU A 105 -4.46 -10.43 -9.97
N PRO A 106 -3.12 -10.61 -9.84
CA PRO A 106 -2.17 -9.51 -10.03
C PRO A 106 -2.32 -8.87 -11.42
N PRO A 107 -2.35 -7.53 -11.55
CA PRO A 107 -2.59 -6.83 -12.81
C PRO A 107 -1.35 -6.81 -13.72
N LEU A 108 -0.84 -7.99 -14.10
CA LEU A 108 0.45 -8.12 -14.77
C LEU A 108 0.35 -7.83 -16.28
N HIS A 109 1.34 -7.14 -16.82
CA HIS A 109 1.50 -6.95 -18.25
C HIS A 109 2.19 -8.14 -18.92
N THR A 110 2.08 -8.21 -20.25
CA THR A 110 2.76 -9.23 -21.05
C THR A 110 4.01 -8.69 -21.74
N THR A 111 4.94 -9.60 -22.01
CA THR A 111 6.18 -9.35 -22.77
C THR A 111 6.52 -10.57 -23.63
N GLU A 112 7.41 -10.37 -24.61
CA GLU A 112 7.91 -11.46 -25.44
C GLU A 112 9.14 -12.11 -24.80
N TRP A 113 9.09 -13.44 -24.61
CA TRP A 113 10.22 -14.25 -24.17
C TRP A 113 10.39 -15.46 -25.07
N LYS A 114 11.54 -15.54 -25.75
CA LYS A 114 11.84 -16.62 -26.71
C LYS A 114 10.75 -16.81 -27.78
N GLY A 115 10.19 -15.71 -28.28
CA GLY A 115 9.15 -15.70 -29.32
C GLY A 115 7.74 -16.06 -28.83
N GLU A 116 7.54 -16.12 -27.51
CA GLU A 116 6.26 -16.47 -26.88
C GLU A 116 5.88 -15.41 -25.85
N GLU A 117 4.58 -15.16 -25.70
CA GLU A 117 4.07 -14.23 -24.70
C GLU A 117 4.15 -14.82 -23.28
N VAL A 118 4.70 -14.04 -22.35
CA VAL A 118 4.80 -14.32 -20.91
C VAL A 118 4.46 -13.08 -20.09
N LEU A 119 4.15 -13.23 -18.81
CA LEU A 119 3.85 -12.11 -17.91
C LEU A 119 5.13 -11.50 -17.33
N ILE A 120 5.14 -10.17 -17.16
CA ILE A 120 6.14 -9.41 -16.41
C ILE A 120 5.74 -9.44 -14.94
N LEU A 121 6.68 -9.78 -14.05
CA LEU A 121 6.40 -9.99 -12.61
C LEU A 121 7.13 -8.97 -11.74
N ASP A 122 8.13 -8.29 -12.31
CA ASP A 122 9.15 -7.50 -11.65
C ASP A 122 8.52 -6.38 -10.80
N GLU A 123 7.73 -5.50 -11.41
CA GLU A 123 7.14 -4.33 -10.75
C GLU A 123 6.25 -4.74 -9.57
N TRP A 124 5.39 -5.74 -9.76
CA TRP A 124 4.51 -6.25 -8.71
C TRP A 124 5.31 -6.85 -7.55
N CYS A 125 6.34 -7.65 -7.86
CA CYS A 125 7.17 -8.31 -6.87
C CYS A 125 8.04 -7.31 -6.10
N GLU A 126 8.55 -6.28 -6.77
CA GLU A 126 9.26 -5.15 -6.15
C GLU A 126 8.36 -4.44 -5.15
N GLY A 127 7.13 -4.08 -5.56
CA GLY A 127 6.15 -3.47 -4.66
C GLY A 127 5.84 -4.34 -3.43
N TYR A 128 5.66 -5.65 -3.62
CA TYR A 128 5.44 -6.57 -2.50
C TYR A 128 6.64 -6.60 -1.53
N CYS A 129 7.86 -6.55 -2.06
CA CYS A 129 9.08 -6.49 -1.24
C CYS A 129 9.19 -5.18 -0.45
N GLU A 130 8.82 -4.04 -1.04
CA GLU A 130 8.72 -2.76 -0.30
C GLU A 130 7.74 -2.88 0.87
N GLY A 131 6.61 -3.57 0.68
CA GLY A 131 5.64 -3.82 1.75
C GLY A 131 6.15 -4.72 2.87
N ILE A 132 6.98 -5.72 2.52
CA ILE A 132 7.70 -6.54 3.52
C ILE A 132 8.66 -5.66 4.33
N ASP A 133 9.37 -4.76 3.66
CA ASP A 133 10.44 -3.98 4.27
C ASP A 133 9.94 -2.86 5.21
N ILE A 134 8.64 -2.51 5.17
CA ILE A 134 8.00 -1.65 6.17
C ILE A 134 8.20 -2.18 7.61
N ASP A 135 8.13 -3.50 7.81
CA ASP A 135 8.44 -4.14 9.08
C ASP A 135 9.06 -5.52 8.86
N ARG A 136 10.27 -5.53 8.29
CA ARG A 136 10.98 -6.76 7.92
C ARG A 136 11.07 -7.77 9.04
N GLU A 137 11.28 -7.32 10.27
CA GLU A 137 11.45 -8.17 11.46
C GLU A 137 10.16 -8.97 11.74
N ALA A 138 8.98 -8.36 11.58
CA ALA A 138 7.71 -9.07 11.75
C ALA A 138 7.46 -10.13 10.66
N TRP A 139 8.05 -9.98 9.48
CA TRP A 139 7.92 -10.93 8.37
C TRP A 139 8.89 -12.12 8.46
N GLU A 140 10.03 -11.97 9.13
CA GLU A 140 11.10 -12.99 9.21
C GLU A 140 10.59 -14.38 9.64
N PRO A 141 9.75 -14.55 10.69
CA PRO A 141 9.29 -15.86 11.11
C PRO A 141 8.49 -16.62 10.03
N LEU A 142 7.72 -15.90 9.21
CA LEU A 142 6.95 -16.53 8.13
C LEU A 142 7.84 -16.85 6.92
N LEU A 143 8.76 -15.95 6.58
CA LEU A 143 9.77 -16.16 5.54
C LEU A 143 10.61 -17.42 5.81
N GLU A 144 11.03 -17.64 7.06
CA GLU A 144 11.80 -18.83 7.45
C GLU A 144 10.96 -20.11 7.43
N ARG A 145 9.68 -20.02 7.80
CA ARG A 145 8.79 -21.18 7.90
C ARG A 145 8.27 -21.65 6.55
N HIS A 146 7.97 -20.71 5.66
CA HIS A 146 7.37 -20.95 4.36
C HIS A 146 8.11 -20.22 3.22
N PRO A 147 9.43 -20.45 3.03
CA PRO A 147 10.19 -19.78 1.98
C PRO A 147 9.61 -20.02 0.59
N GLU A 148 8.93 -21.15 0.38
CA GLU A 148 8.29 -21.50 -0.88
C GLU A 148 7.20 -20.54 -1.32
N TRP A 149 6.52 -19.85 -0.39
CA TRP A 149 5.50 -18.86 -0.72
C TRP A 149 6.09 -17.55 -1.24
N PHE A 150 7.34 -17.25 -0.86
CA PHE A 150 8.03 -16.02 -1.23
C PHE A 150 8.98 -16.20 -2.41
N ASN A 151 9.20 -17.42 -2.89
CA ASN A 151 10.21 -17.71 -3.91
C ASN A 151 10.08 -16.81 -5.15
N VAL A 152 8.89 -16.70 -5.75
CA VAL A 152 8.69 -15.85 -6.95
C VAL A 152 8.78 -14.37 -6.60
N ILE A 153 8.18 -13.97 -5.47
CA ILE A 153 8.21 -12.59 -4.97
C ILE A 153 9.66 -12.12 -4.82
N LEU A 154 10.51 -12.88 -4.13
CA LEU A 154 11.91 -12.49 -3.91
C LEU A 154 12.77 -12.65 -5.17
N LEU A 155 12.44 -13.61 -6.04
CA LEU A 155 13.16 -13.85 -7.28
C LEU A 155 13.03 -12.68 -8.27
N PHE A 156 11.84 -12.08 -8.36
CA PHE A 156 11.56 -10.96 -9.25
C PHE A 156 11.61 -9.59 -8.56
N GLY A 157 11.43 -9.54 -7.24
CA GLY A 157 11.37 -8.28 -6.47
C GLY A 157 12.66 -7.85 -5.78
N THR A 158 13.75 -8.61 -5.91
CA THR A 158 15.03 -8.27 -5.26
C THR A 158 16.21 -8.30 -6.22
N ALA A 159 17.20 -7.44 -5.96
CA ALA A 159 18.45 -7.44 -6.71
C ALA A 159 19.19 -8.79 -6.65
N SER A 160 19.10 -9.52 -5.54
CA SER A 160 19.66 -10.88 -5.42
C SER A 160 18.91 -11.89 -6.29
N GLY A 161 17.58 -11.84 -6.30
CA GLY A 161 16.74 -12.70 -7.12
C GLY A 161 17.00 -12.48 -8.61
N TYR A 162 17.10 -11.23 -9.03
CA TYR A 162 17.41 -10.90 -10.43
C TYR A 162 18.76 -11.46 -10.88
N ARG A 163 19.79 -11.43 -10.02
CA ARG A 163 21.08 -12.07 -10.31
C ARG A 163 20.96 -13.58 -10.48
N GLU A 164 20.05 -14.23 -9.75
CA GLU A 164 19.77 -15.65 -9.91
C GLU A 164 19.00 -15.94 -11.20
N LEU A 165 18.00 -15.11 -11.54
CA LEU A 165 17.29 -15.18 -12.81
C LEU A 165 18.24 -15.11 -14.01
N ALA A 166 19.20 -14.19 -13.98
CA ALA A 166 20.18 -14.02 -15.05
C ALA A 166 21.12 -15.22 -15.25
N GLN A 167 21.27 -16.08 -14.24
CA GLN A 167 22.13 -17.26 -14.30
C GLN A 167 21.41 -18.51 -14.79
N ARG A 168 20.08 -18.48 -14.89
CA ARG A 168 19.26 -19.65 -15.19
C ARG A 168 18.51 -19.45 -16.51
N ASP A 169 18.58 -20.46 -17.37
CA ASP A 169 17.78 -20.45 -18.60
C ASP A 169 16.41 -21.09 -18.35
N TYR A 170 15.40 -20.24 -18.11
CA TYR A 170 14.03 -20.70 -17.92
C TYR A 170 13.33 -20.96 -19.25
N THR A 171 12.62 -22.08 -19.31
CA THR A 171 11.69 -22.38 -20.40
C THR A 171 10.46 -21.46 -20.33
N VAL A 172 9.76 -21.28 -21.45
CA VAL A 172 8.50 -20.53 -21.51
C VAL A 172 7.48 -21.11 -20.54
N ALA A 173 7.38 -22.45 -20.46
CA ALA A 173 6.47 -23.12 -19.53
C ALA A 173 6.79 -22.81 -18.05
N GLN A 174 8.07 -22.75 -17.68
CA GLN A 174 8.47 -22.35 -16.33
C GLN A 174 8.13 -20.88 -16.04
N ARG A 175 8.41 -19.95 -16.97
CA ARG A 175 8.02 -18.54 -16.80
C ARG A 175 6.52 -18.37 -16.64
N ARG A 176 5.70 -19.07 -17.45
CA ARG A 176 4.24 -19.06 -17.30
C ARG A 176 3.77 -19.61 -15.96
N SER A 177 4.48 -20.57 -15.38
CA SER A 177 4.13 -21.11 -14.05
C SER A 177 4.40 -20.14 -12.90
N PHE A 178 5.28 -19.14 -13.09
CA PHE A 178 5.62 -18.20 -12.02
C PHE A 178 4.45 -17.31 -11.62
N ALA A 179 3.60 -16.88 -12.55
CA ALA A 179 2.42 -16.10 -12.21
C ALA A 179 1.47 -16.89 -11.29
N ASN A 180 1.23 -18.18 -11.59
CA ASN A 180 0.40 -19.04 -10.73
C ASN A 180 1.02 -19.23 -9.34
N LEU A 181 2.34 -19.38 -9.27
CA LEU A 181 3.07 -19.51 -8.00
C LEU A 181 3.07 -18.20 -7.21
N LEU A 182 3.15 -17.05 -7.88
CA LEU A 182 3.04 -15.72 -7.29
C LEU A 182 1.68 -15.53 -6.63
N THR A 183 0.59 -15.75 -7.39
CA THR A 183 -0.78 -15.63 -6.90
C THR A 183 -1.04 -16.58 -5.73
N ALA A 184 -0.63 -17.85 -5.85
CA ALA A 184 -0.78 -18.81 -4.77
C ALA A 184 0.03 -18.43 -3.52
N GLY A 185 1.24 -17.91 -3.70
CA GLY A 185 2.07 -17.41 -2.60
C GLY A 185 1.41 -16.28 -1.84
N ALA A 186 0.94 -15.25 -2.54
CA ALA A 186 0.23 -14.11 -1.95
C ALA A 186 -1.02 -14.54 -1.16
N LEU A 187 -1.84 -15.43 -1.75
CA LEU A 187 -3.05 -15.94 -1.09
C LEU A 187 -2.74 -16.77 0.17
N ASN A 188 -1.71 -17.62 0.13
CA ASN A 188 -1.28 -18.40 1.29
C ASN A 188 -0.80 -17.50 2.43
N ILE A 189 -0.01 -16.46 2.10
CA ILE A 189 0.48 -15.48 3.07
C ILE A 189 -0.69 -14.73 3.72
N HIS A 190 -1.61 -14.20 2.91
CA HIS A 190 -2.81 -13.51 3.40
C HIS A 190 -3.62 -14.41 4.34
N GLN A 191 -3.90 -15.65 3.92
CA GLN A 191 -4.66 -16.61 4.71
C GLN A 191 -3.99 -16.91 6.06
N TYR A 192 -2.67 -17.08 6.06
CA TYR A 192 -1.89 -17.32 7.27
C TYR A 192 -2.05 -16.18 8.27
N TRP A 193 -1.77 -14.93 7.85
CA TRP A 193 -1.80 -13.80 8.77
C TRP A 193 -3.21 -13.42 9.21
N ARG A 194 -4.21 -13.58 8.35
CA ARG A 194 -5.62 -13.43 8.72
C ARG A 194 -6.00 -14.41 9.85
N GLU A 195 -5.57 -15.65 9.76
CA GLU A 195 -5.83 -16.67 10.77
C GLU A 195 -5.07 -16.42 12.07
N GLU A 196 -3.81 -15.95 12.00
CA GLU A 196 -3.05 -15.55 13.19
C GLU A 196 -3.69 -14.34 13.89
N ARG A 197 -4.12 -13.32 13.14
CA ARG A 197 -4.87 -12.17 13.69
C ARG A 197 -6.15 -12.62 14.38
N ARG A 198 -6.92 -13.52 13.77
CA ARG A 198 -8.15 -14.09 14.35
C ARG A 198 -7.86 -14.75 15.70
N LYS A 199 -6.82 -15.60 15.80
CA LYS A 199 -6.42 -16.27 17.05
C LYS A 199 -5.97 -15.28 18.12
N SER A 200 -5.16 -14.27 17.78
CA SER A 200 -4.73 -13.23 18.73
C SER A 200 -5.92 -12.44 19.26
N MET A 201 -6.89 -12.06 18.41
CA MET A 201 -8.11 -11.37 18.84
C MET A 201 -8.95 -12.22 19.80
N GLU A 202 -9.08 -13.53 19.55
CA GLU A 202 -9.77 -14.46 20.47
C GLU A 202 -9.10 -14.56 21.84
N GLN A 203 -7.79 -14.32 21.91
CA GLN A 203 -7.02 -14.30 23.15
C GLN A 203 -7.02 -12.91 23.82
N GLY A 204 -7.73 -11.92 23.24
CA GLY A 204 -7.81 -10.56 23.74
C GLY A 204 -6.60 -9.69 23.41
N GLU A 205 -5.69 -10.19 22.57
CA GLU A 205 -4.55 -9.43 22.06
C GLU A 205 -4.99 -8.48 20.94
N ARG A 206 -4.23 -7.40 20.75
CA ARG A 206 -4.47 -6.42 19.69
C ARG A 206 -3.43 -6.62 18.60
N PRO A 207 -3.83 -6.58 17.31
CA PRO A 207 -2.86 -6.44 16.23
C PRO A 207 -1.98 -5.22 16.49
N ASN A 208 -0.68 -5.37 16.27
CA ASN A 208 0.22 -4.23 16.29
C ASN A 208 -0.13 -3.31 15.10
N MET A 209 0.00 -2.01 15.33
CA MET A 209 -0.49 -0.99 14.42
C MET A 209 0.62 -0.03 14.02
N ILE A 210 0.80 0.15 12.72
CA ILE A 210 1.82 1.04 12.14
C ILE A 210 1.10 2.29 11.63
N ALA A 211 1.15 3.35 12.45
CA ALA A 211 0.36 4.55 12.27
C ALA A 211 1.10 5.72 11.60
N ALA A 212 2.43 5.64 11.58
CA ALA A 212 3.33 6.56 10.87
C ALA A 212 4.68 5.87 10.75
N VAL A 213 5.39 6.07 9.64
CA VAL A 213 6.72 5.48 9.42
C VAL A 213 7.67 6.03 10.48
N SER A 214 7.93 5.23 11.52
CA SER A 214 9.16 5.37 12.28
C SER A 214 10.27 4.91 11.35
N ARG A 215 11.11 5.86 10.92
CA ARG A 215 12.25 5.65 10.02
C ARG A 215 12.90 4.27 10.26
N PRO A 216 13.09 3.43 9.22
CA PRO A 216 14.20 2.50 9.24
C PRO A 216 15.49 3.34 9.39
N LYS A 217 16.31 3.06 10.40
CA LYS A 217 17.64 3.69 10.51
C LYS A 217 18.39 3.43 9.21
N ASP A 218 18.89 4.50 8.59
CA ASP A 218 19.70 4.52 7.36
C ASP A 218 20.40 3.17 7.10
N ARG A 219 19.87 2.39 6.17
CA ARG A 219 20.63 1.30 5.56
C ARG A 219 21.41 1.90 4.41
N THR A 220 22.66 2.26 4.70
CA THR A 220 23.69 2.47 3.68
C THR A 220 23.89 1.16 2.91
N GLY A 221 23.07 0.93 1.90
CA GLY A 221 23.18 -0.18 0.96
C GLY A 221 23.16 0.39 -0.45
N ASN A 222 24.32 0.37 -1.12
CA ASN A 222 24.42 0.76 -2.53
C ASN A 222 23.41 -0.05 -3.36
N HIS A 223 22.37 0.60 -3.83
CA HIS A 223 21.51 0.10 -4.90
C HIS A 223 21.75 1.01 -6.11
N THR A 224 22.76 0.63 -6.91
CA THR A 224 23.03 1.26 -8.20
C THR A 224 21.90 0.92 -9.15
N GLY A 225 21.25 1.97 -9.66
CA GLY A 225 20.22 1.92 -10.67
C GLY A 225 20.67 1.21 -11.95
N ARG A 226 19.67 0.65 -12.61
CA ARG A 226 19.70 0.05 -13.93
C ARG A 226 20.14 1.10 -14.97
N SER A 227 21.38 1.00 -15.45
CA SER A 227 21.80 1.65 -16.70
C SER A 227 21.79 0.60 -17.79
N GLU A 228 21.09 0.90 -18.87
CA GLU A 228 21.15 0.18 -20.13
C GLU A 228 22.60 0.08 -20.60
N LEU A 229 22.99 -1.11 -21.05
CA LEU A 229 24.26 -1.38 -21.70
C LEU A 229 24.10 -1.07 -23.19
N ASP A 230 24.86 -0.10 -23.70
CA ASP A 230 25.73 -0.37 -24.85
C ASP A 230 26.77 0.74 -25.11
N ALA A 231 27.93 0.28 -25.59
CA ALA A 231 29.06 0.98 -26.23
C ALA A 231 30.33 1.25 -25.37
N GLN A 232 31.37 0.48 -25.73
CA GLN A 232 32.79 0.67 -25.39
C GLN A 232 33.32 2.00 -25.97
N ASP A 233 34.03 2.78 -25.15
CA ASP A 233 35.49 3.05 -25.24
C ASP A 233 35.88 4.37 -24.56
N GLY A 234 36.92 4.29 -23.72
CA GLY A 234 38.02 5.26 -23.71
C GLY A 234 37.83 6.71 -23.21
N ASN A 235 38.43 6.96 -22.04
CA ASN A 235 39.15 8.17 -21.64
C ASN A 235 38.34 9.33 -21.01
N GLY A 236 38.85 9.77 -19.86
CA GLY A 236 38.14 10.62 -18.91
C GLY A 236 37.88 12.05 -19.35
N SER A 237 36.77 12.58 -18.84
CA SER A 237 36.54 14.01 -18.62
C SER A 237 35.32 14.15 -17.71
N GLU A 238 35.55 14.64 -16.50
CA GLU A 238 34.66 15.41 -15.62
C GLU A 238 33.14 15.12 -15.73
N ASP A 239 32.63 14.32 -14.78
CA ASP A 239 31.19 14.20 -14.49
C ASP A 239 30.62 15.57 -14.12
N LEU A 240 29.89 16.13 -15.07
CA LEU A 240 29.36 17.49 -15.07
C LEU A 240 27.89 17.49 -14.64
N PHE A 241 27.53 16.85 -13.53
CA PHE A 241 26.19 16.98 -12.94
C PHE A 241 26.21 16.99 -11.40
N LEU A 242 26.98 17.93 -10.84
CA LEU A 242 26.75 18.45 -9.50
C LEU A 242 25.83 19.68 -9.59
N VAL A 243 24.60 19.49 -9.11
CA VAL A 243 23.75 20.41 -8.33
C VAL A 243 23.93 21.93 -8.56
N ASP A 244 22.99 22.53 -9.30
CA ASP A 244 22.39 23.86 -9.01
C ASP A 244 21.15 23.96 -9.93
N SER A 245 19.88 24.08 -9.54
CA SER A 245 19.28 24.71 -8.38
C SER A 245 17.90 24.09 -8.11
N LEU A 246 17.83 23.14 -7.17
CA LEU A 246 16.60 22.89 -6.41
C LEU A 246 16.85 23.52 -5.04
N GLY A 247 15.96 24.41 -4.62
CA GLY A 247 16.12 25.23 -3.42
C GLY A 247 16.49 24.39 -2.20
N ARG A 248 17.24 25.00 -1.29
CA ARG A 248 17.58 24.43 0.01
C ARG A 248 16.35 23.77 0.63
N THR A 249 16.49 22.48 0.89
CA THR A 249 15.74 21.73 1.90
C THR A 249 15.56 22.62 3.14
N THR A 250 14.32 23.02 3.43
CA THR A 250 13.97 23.27 4.83
C THR A 250 13.85 21.90 5.47
N GLU A 251 14.43 21.73 6.65
CA GLU A 251 14.32 20.53 7.50
C GLU A 251 12.88 20.26 7.99
N ASP A 252 11.87 20.89 7.36
CA ASP A 252 10.45 20.90 7.74
C ASP A 252 9.56 20.02 6.85
N ALA A 253 10.09 19.28 5.87
CA ALA A 253 9.27 18.60 4.86
C ALA A 253 8.73 17.21 5.25
N PHE A 254 8.80 16.81 6.52
CA PHE A 254 8.23 15.55 6.98
C PHE A 254 7.97 15.57 8.48
N HIS A 255 6.72 15.80 8.88
CA HIS A 255 6.30 15.48 10.23
C HIS A 255 5.52 14.15 10.21
N PRO A 256 5.79 13.23 11.15
CA PRO A 256 4.94 12.07 11.34
C PRO A 256 3.50 12.54 11.53
N LEU A 257 2.52 11.87 10.91
CA LEU A 257 1.10 12.16 11.12
C LEU A 257 0.84 12.31 12.62
N ALA A 258 0.53 13.53 13.05
CA ALA A 258 0.33 13.82 14.46
C ALA A 258 -1.02 13.23 14.89
N LEU A 259 -0.99 11.98 15.38
CA LEU A 259 -2.16 11.29 15.91
C LEU A 259 -2.68 12.00 17.16
N SER A 260 -3.99 12.20 17.19
CA SER A 260 -4.69 12.67 18.38
C SER A 260 -4.66 11.58 19.45
N PRO A 261 -4.46 11.95 20.74
CA PRO A 261 -4.72 11.08 21.89
C PRO A 261 -6.15 10.55 21.99
N LEU A 262 -7.09 11.12 21.22
CA LEU A 262 -8.48 10.67 21.13
C LEU A 262 -8.69 9.50 20.16
N SER A 263 -7.67 9.13 19.37
CA SER A 263 -7.70 7.89 18.57
C SER A 263 -7.93 6.69 19.50
N THR A 264 -8.90 5.84 19.19
CA THR A 264 -9.38 4.82 20.13
C THR A 264 -10.06 3.65 19.42
N ARG A 265 -10.22 2.53 20.12
CA ARG A 265 -11.03 1.40 19.66
C ARG A 265 -12.48 1.56 20.11
N ILE A 266 -13.41 1.32 19.19
CA ILE A 266 -14.85 1.22 19.50
C ILE A 266 -15.31 -0.21 19.26
N THR A 267 -15.99 -0.81 20.24
CA THR A 267 -16.60 -2.14 20.12
C THR A 267 -18.11 -2.06 20.37
N ARG A 268 -18.88 -2.61 19.44
CA ARG A 268 -20.35 -2.75 19.52
C ARG A 268 -20.74 -4.13 19.01
N GLU A 269 -21.54 -4.84 19.81
CA GLU A 269 -22.14 -6.13 19.41
C GLU A 269 -21.13 -7.19 18.93
N GLY A 270 -19.89 -7.14 19.42
CA GLY A 270 -18.81 -8.05 19.03
C GLY A 270 -17.95 -7.56 17.86
N THR A 271 -18.41 -6.57 17.09
CA THR A 271 -17.64 -5.90 16.04
C THR A 271 -16.77 -4.81 16.66
N SER A 272 -15.51 -4.73 16.24
CA SER A 272 -14.56 -3.69 16.68
C SER A 272 -13.98 -2.95 15.50
N VAL A 273 -13.86 -1.63 15.64
CA VAL A 273 -13.18 -0.74 14.69
C VAL A 273 -12.16 0.12 15.43
N GLU A 274 -11.08 0.48 14.76
CA GLU A 274 -10.10 1.45 15.24
C GLU A 274 -10.42 2.83 14.64
N VAL A 275 -10.59 3.83 15.51
CA VAL A 275 -10.82 5.23 15.14
C VAL A 275 -9.49 5.97 15.20
N HIS A 276 -9.08 6.54 14.07
CA HIS A 276 -7.87 7.31 13.90
C HIS A 276 -8.18 8.75 13.57
N ILE A 277 -7.56 9.65 14.33
CA ILE A 277 -7.73 11.08 14.17
C ILE A 277 -6.35 11.69 14.10
N TYR A 278 -6.02 12.34 12.98
CA TYR A 278 -4.68 12.91 12.76
C TYR A 278 -4.76 14.23 12.01
N ARG A 279 -3.70 15.05 12.14
CA ARG A 279 -3.65 16.33 11.42
C ARG A 279 -3.35 16.13 9.94
N ALA A 280 -4.10 16.81 9.08
CA ALA A 280 -3.75 16.97 7.68
C ALA A 280 -2.64 18.01 7.55
N GLU A 281 -1.44 17.61 7.16
CA GLU A 281 -0.38 18.56 6.82
C GLU A 281 -0.61 19.11 5.41
N ASN A 282 -1.20 20.29 5.35
CA ASN A 282 -1.25 21.06 4.11
C ASN A 282 -1.08 22.54 4.44
N ASP A 283 -0.23 23.23 3.68
CA ASP A 283 0.18 24.64 3.84
C ASP A 283 -0.97 25.67 3.84
N SER A 284 -2.23 25.23 3.73
CA SER A 284 -3.39 26.11 3.57
C SER A 284 -4.67 25.66 4.28
N ARG A 285 -4.69 24.55 5.04
CA ARG A 285 -5.83 24.17 5.91
C ARG A 285 -5.36 23.44 7.17
N ASP A 286 -5.53 24.07 8.32
CA ASP A 286 -5.46 23.39 9.63
C ASP A 286 -6.75 22.62 9.89
N GLY A 287 -6.63 21.33 10.19
CA GLY A 287 -7.77 20.48 10.55
C GLY A 287 -7.37 19.04 10.84
N TRP A 288 -8.36 18.27 11.31
CA TRP A 288 -8.21 16.87 11.68
C TRP A 288 -8.93 15.98 10.67
N VAL A 289 -8.28 14.92 10.23
CA VAL A 289 -8.86 13.84 9.43
C VAL A 289 -9.41 12.79 10.39
N LEU A 290 -10.57 12.23 10.04
CA LEU A 290 -11.13 11.04 10.67
C LEU A 290 -10.97 9.87 9.71
N GLU A 291 -10.40 8.77 10.21
CA GLU A 291 -10.24 7.51 9.50
C GLU A 291 -10.68 6.37 10.43
N ILE A 292 -11.54 5.48 9.97
CA ILE A 292 -11.97 4.29 10.70
C ILE A 292 -11.50 3.05 9.95
N ILE A 293 -10.83 2.15 10.65
CA ILE A 293 -10.32 0.90 10.09
C ILE A 293 -10.98 -0.28 10.80
N ASP A 294 -11.55 -1.21 10.03
CA ASP A 294 -12.18 -2.40 10.58
C ASP A 294 -11.18 -3.53 10.88
N SER A 295 -11.67 -4.64 11.43
CA SER A 295 -10.83 -5.80 11.77
C SER A 295 -10.24 -6.53 10.56
N LEU A 296 -10.78 -6.28 9.36
CA LEU A 296 -10.30 -6.81 8.09
C LEU A 296 -9.32 -5.86 7.41
N GLY A 297 -9.10 -4.65 7.93
CA GLY A 297 -8.22 -3.65 7.34
C GLY A 297 -8.88 -2.78 6.26
N THR A 298 -10.21 -2.83 6.13
CA THR A 298 -10.94 -1.88 5.28
C THR A 298 -10.91 -0.51 5.93
N SER A 299 -10.59 0.52 5.15
CA SER A 299 -10.52 1.90 5.65
C SER A 299 -11.67 2.75 5.12
N THR A 300 -12.30 3.49 6.03
CA THR A 300 -13.29 4.54 5.75
C THR A 300 -12.69 5.88 6.17
N VAL A 301 -12.45 6.78 5.21
CA VAL A 301 -11.87 8.11 5.47
C VAL A 301 -12.92 9.19 5.20
N TRP A 302 -12.98 10.18 6.08
CA TRP A 302 -13.88 11.33 5.92
C TRP A 302 -13.21 12.42 5.07
N ASP A 303 -13.94 12.90 4.08
CA ASP A 303 -13.51 13.97 3.17
C ASP A 303 -13.30 15.33 3.86
N ASP A 304 -14.18 15.64 4.82
CA ASP A 304 -14.20 16.91 5.50
C ASP A 304 -13.23 16.92 6.68
N LEU A 305 -12.44 18.00 6.76
CA LEU A 305 -11.56 18.22 7.90
C LEU A 305 -12.38 18.74 9.09
N PHE A 306 -12.13 18.15 10.26
CA PHE A 306 -12.72 18.58 11.51
C PHE A 306 -11.90 19.70 12.15
N PRO A 307 -12.56 20.70 12.76
CA PRO A 307 -11.86 21.82 13.41
C PRO A 307 -11.09 21.37 14.67
N THR A 308 -11.52 20.30 15.32
CA THR A 308 -10.87 19.70 16.50
C THR A 308 -10.89 18.18 16.38
N ASP A 309 -9.95 17.53 17.06
CA ASP A 309 -9.95 16.08 17.21
C ASP A 309 -11.19 15.58 17.97
N GLY A 310 -11.69 16.35 18.94
CA GLY A 310 -12.97 16.06 19.60
C GLY A 310 -14.15 16.04 18.63
N ALA A 311 -14.22 16.97 17.67
CA ALA A 311 -15.29 16.99 16.67
C ALA A 311 -15.21 15.78 15.72
N ALA A 312 -13.99 15.34 15.37
CA ALA A 312 -13.79 14.11 14.62
C ALA A 312 -14.27 12.87 15.42
N LEU A 313 -13.92 12.77 16.71
CA LEU A 313 -14.38 11.65 17.54
C LEU A 313 -15.90 11.65 17.73
N ASP A 314 -16.50 12.83 17.93
CA ASP A 314 -17.96 12.96 18.05
C ASP A 314 -18.65 12.49 16.77
N GLU A 315 -18.11 12.80 15.59
CA GLU A 315 -18.65 12.32 14.31
C GLU A 315 -18.57 10.80 14.18
N ALA A 316 -17.45 10.18 14.54
CA ALA A 316 -17.29 8.73 14.55
C ALA A 316 -18.34 8.05 15.46
N LEU A 317 -18.50 8.58 16.68
CA LEU A 317 -19.47 8.08 17.66
C LEU A 317 -20.92 8.27 17.17
N ASN A 318 -21.22 9.42 16.55
CA ASN A 318 -22.55 9.72 16.02
C ASN A 318 -22.90 8.82 14.84
N THR A 319 -21.97 8.58 13.93
CA THR A 319 -22.14 7.69 12.77
C THR A 319 -22.44 6.27 13.25
N ILE A 320 -21.60 5.72 14.12
CA ILE A 320 -21.76 4.37 14.67
C ILE A 320 -23.07 4.25 15.47
N SER A 321 -23.45 5.28 16.23
CA SER A 321 -24.68 5.24 17.03
C SER A 321 -25.95 5.38 16.19
N SER A 322 -25.90 6.12 15.08
CA SER A 322 -27.07 6.42 14.25
C SER A 322 -27.29 5.40 13.14
N HIS A 323 -26.22 4.92 12.53
CA HIS A 323 -26.25 4.04 11.35
C HIS A 323 -25.75 2.61 11.66
N GLY A 324 -25.29 2.36 12.90
CA GLY A 324 -24.71 1.09 13.32
C GLY A 324 -23.24 0.97 12.94
N ILE A 325 -22.50 0.12 13.68
CA ILE A 325 -21.07 -0.09 13.43
C ILE A 325 -20.79 -0.68 12.05
N ALA A 326 -21.75 -1.42 11.48
CA ALA A 326 -21.63 -1.99 10.14
C ALA A 326 -21.52 -0.94 9.02
N SER A 327 -21.97 0.31 9.26
CA SER A 327 -21.90 1.39 8.27
C SER A 327 -20.48 1.92 8.01
N VAL A 328 -19.51 1.52 8.84
CA VAL A 328 -18.10 1.95 8.77
C VAL A 328 -17.16 0.74 8.70
N THR A 329 -17.67 -0.38 8.18
CA THR A 329 -16.93 -1.63 7.98
C THR A 329 -17.24 -2.17 6.59
N GLY A 330 -16.28 -2.79 5.91
CA GLY A 330 -16.45 -3.33 4.54
C GLY A 330 -17.28 -4.62 4.46
N GLY A 331 -18.17 -4.85 5.42
CA GLY A 331 -18.98 -6.06 5.50
C GLY A 331 -20.27 -5.91 4.71
N VAL A 332 -20.58 -6.90 3.86
CA VAL A 332 -21.94 -7.07 3.33
C VAL A 332 -22.91 -7.18 4.52
N PRO A 333 -24.01 -6.41 4.56
CA PRO A 333 -24.94 -6.44 5.68
C PRO A 333 -25.37 -7.88 6.00
N GLU A 334 -25.32 -8.28 7.26
CA GLU A 334 -25.87 -9.54 7.77
C GLU A 334 -27.41 -9.55 7.65
N HIS A 335 -27.98 -9.48 6.44
CA HIS A 335 -29.36 -9.83 6.14
C HIS A 335 -29.61 -9.90 4.62
N MET A 336 -28.93 -10.81 3.93
CA MET A 336 -29.51 -11.46 2.76
C MET A 336 -29.74 -12.93 3.08
N THR A 337 -30.80 -13.19 3.83
CA THR A 337 -31.37 -14.52 3.99
C THR A 337 -31.69 -15.08 2.61
N LYS A 338 -31.07 -16.21 2.26
CA LYS A 338 -31.45 -17.04 1.12
C LYS A 338 -32.97 -17.23 1.09
N HIS A 339 -33.60 -16.83 -0.01
CA HIS A 339 -34.83 -17.45 -0.49
C HIS A 339 -34.82 -17.56 -2.01
#